data_AF-A0A6I9VUG7-F1
#
_entry.id   AF-A0A6I9VUG7-F1
#
_cell.length_a   1.000
_cell.length_b   1.000
_cell.length_c   1.000
_cell.angle_alpha   90.00
_cell.angle_beta   90.00
_cell.angle_gamma   90.00
#
_symmetry.space_group_name_H-M   'P 1'
#
loop_
_entity.id
_entity.type
_entity.pdbx_description
1 polymer ?
#
loop_
_entity_poly.entity_id
_entity_poly.type
_entity_poly.pdbx_seq_one_letter_code
_entity_poly.pdbx_strand_id
1 'polypeptide(L)'
;MDRPIVTVVQGKLQGIFEENVLGSHYLSFKGIPFAAPPVGELRFKDPEPPAPWEGIRDASRNAGDVCTQLELFGALSSQTVIGSEDCLYLNIYIPYNIYQTTGNSVMVWIHGGAYLEGNGNDTHYRPDYLMAKDIILISVNYRLGALGFLNLDHKVASGNQGLKDQIAALKWIKENIEVFGGDPNNVTVFGASAGGSSTHFLMLSPLSKGLFQKAILQSGISTCDWAIINHSDTNAFKLASILGVDSKDPKKVIEFLRTVPAAKIVETQYRVLTPEEARIIFIPFGPTIDDKAERPVLPYPISQLLDDDNNIPIMVGNTSHEYIFFLKGITKLINL
;
A
#
# COMPACT_ATOMS: atom_id res chain seq x y z
N MET A 1 19.97 8.00 26.30
CA MET A 1 19.54 6.73 25.71
C MET A 1 20.21 6.62 24.36
N ASP A 2 20.89 5.51 24.09
CA ASP A 2 21.55 5.29 22.82
C ASP A 2 20.51 5.31 21.69
N ARG A 3 20.78 6.10 20.64
CA ARG A 3 19.94 6.22 19.44
C ARG A 3 20.71 5.62 18.27
N PRO A 4 20.44 4.34 17.91
CA PRO A 4 21.19 3.66 16.87
C PRO A 4 21.12 4.38 15.52
N ILE A 5 22.25 4.42 14.81
CA ILE A 5 22.35 4.97 13.46
C ILE A 5 22.64 3.82 12.50
N VAL A 6 21.86 3.73 11.43
CA VAL A 6 22.05 2.77 10.33
C VAL A 6 22.26 3.54 9.03
N THR A 7 23.15 3.06 8.17
CA THR A 7 23.41 3.67 6.84
C THR A 7 22.75 2.80 5.78
N VAL A 8 21.71 3.33 5.14
CA VAL A 8 21.07 2.75 3.95
C VAL A 8 21.66 3.39 2.70
N VAL A 9 21.33 2.87 1.51
CA VAL A 9 21.83 3.39 0.23
C VAL A 9 21.54 4.88 0.07
N GLN A 10 20.38 5.35 0.53
CA GLN A 10 19.97 6.75 0.38
C GLN A 10 20.56 7.70 1.43
N GLY A 11 21.13 7.19 2.53
CA GLY A 11 21.68 8.04 3.59
C GLY A 11 21.64 7.40 4.99
N LYS A 12 21.87 8.22 6.02
CA LYS A 12 21.88 7.77 7.42
C LYS A 12 20.53 7.97 8.08
N LEU A 13 20.08 6.96 8.84
CA LEU A 13 18.85 6.95 9.62
C LEU A 13 19.18 6.84 11.10
N GLN A 14 18.48 7.58 11.95
CA GLN A 14 18.57 7.45 13.41
C GLN A 14 17.27 6.95 14.01
N GLY A 15 17.31 5.75 14.57
CA GLY A 15 16.17 5.10 15.23
C GLY A 15 16.10 5.38 16.74
N ILE A 16 15.22 4.63 17.41
CA ILE A 16 15.07 4.67 18.87
C ILE A 16 14.65 3.31 19.42
N PHE A 17 15.05 2.99 20.65
CA PHE A 17 14.50 1.86 21.38
C PHE A 17 13.15 2.23 22.00
N GLU A 18 12.16 1.36 21.79
CA GLU A 18 10.82 1.45 22.37
C GLU A 18 10.53 0.19 23.20
N GLU A 19 9.65 0.31 24.18
CA GLU A 19 9.13 -0.80 24.96
C GLU A 19 7.77 -1.22 24.39
N ASN A 20 7.55 -2.52 24.20
CA ASN A 20 6.29 -3.06 23.75
C ASN A 20 5.32 -3.30 24.93
N VAL A 21 4.03 -3.52 24.65
CA VAL A 21 3.02 -3.81 25.68
C VAL A 21 3.27 -5.09 26.52
N LEU A 22 4.28 -5.90 26.15
CA LEU A 22 4.69 -7.11 26.85
C LEU A 22 5.97 -6.91 27.69
N GLY A 23 6.50 -5.69 27.78
CA GLY A 23 7.71 -5.33 28.54
C GLY A 23 9.04 -5.68 27.86
N SER A 24 9.02 -6.15 26.61
CA SER A 24 10.23 -6.36 25.80
C SER A 24 10.57 -5.11 25.01
N HIS A 25 11.84 -4.93 24.66
CA HIS A 25 12.29 -3.77 23.89
C HIS A 25 12.47 -4.12 22.41
N TYR A 26 12.32 -3.12 21.55
CA TYR A 26 12.62 -3.21 20.12
C TYR A 26 13.18 -1.89 19.61
N LEU A 27 13.98 -1.95 18.57
CA LEU A 27 14.47 -0.80 17.82
C LEU A 27 13.47 -0.45 16.72
N SER A 28 13.09 0.82 16.61
CA SER A 28 12.21 1.32 15.55
C SER A 28 12.88 2.39 14.69
N PHE A 29 12.61 2.29 13.39
CA PHE A 29 12.89 3.32 12.38
C PHE A 29 11.59 3.61 11.63
N LYS A 30 11.11 4.85 11.69
CA LYS A 30 9.81 5.27 11.17
C LYS A 30 9.98 6.33 10.07
N GLY A 31 9.06 6.37 9.10
CA GLY A 31 9.00 7.43 8.10
C GLY A 31 10.18 7.42 7.10
N ILE A 32 10.63 6.22 6.71
CA ILE A 32 11.71 6.04 5.75
C ILE A 32 11.12 6.12 4.33
N PRO A 33 11.55 7.09 3.48
CA PRO A 33 11.04 7.19 2.12
C PRO A 33 11.58 6.05 1.27
N PHE A 34 10.69 5.25 0.67
CA PHE A 34 11.07 4.18 -0.26
C PHE A 34 10.88 4.57 -1.74
N ALA A 35 10.27 5.73 -1.99
CA ALA A 35 10.04 6.31 -3.31
C ALA A 35 10.01 7.85 -3.22
N ALA A 36 10.16 8.52 -4.36
CA ALA A 36 9.96 9.96 -4.45
C ALA A 36 8.49 10.32 -4.17
N PRO A 37 8.21 11.47 -3.53
CA PRO A 37 6.84 11.92 -3.29
C PRO A 37 6.05 12.02 -4.61
N PRO A 38 4.89 11.34 -4.74
CA PRO A 38 4.11 11.30 -5.99
C PRO A 38 3.28 12.57 -6.19
N VAL A 39 3.88 13.75 -6.01
CA VAL A 39 3.24 15.07 -6.10
C VAL A 39 3.46 15.73 -7.46
N GLY A 40 2.61 16.68 -7.81
CA GLY A 40 2.72 17.45 -9.05
C GLY A 40 2.73 16.54 -10.29
N GLU A 41 3.81 16.62 -11.08
CA GLU A 41 3.96 15.80 -12.29
C GLU A 41 4.15 14.30 -12.04
N LEU A 42 4.49 13.90 -10.80
CA LEU A 42 4.58 12.50 -10.40
C LEU A 42 3.22 11.91 -9.99
N ARG A 43 2.20 12.75 -9.80
CA ARG A 43 0.84 12.27 -9.52
C ARG A 43 0.35 11.41 -10.70
N PHE A 44 -0.21 10.25 -10.35
CA PHE A 44 -0.65 9.16 -11.23
C PHE A 44 0.45 8.45 -12.04
N LYS A 45 1.73 8.78 -11.85
CA LYS A 45 2.84 8.05 -12.46
C LYS A 45 3.32 6.89 -11.59
N ASP A 46 4.05 5.98 -12.20
CA ASP A 46 4.80 4.95 -11.49
C ASP A 46 5.73 5.59 -10.44
N PRO A 47 5.97 4.93 -9.29
CA PRO A 47 6.86 5.46 -8.27
C PRO A 47 8.29 5.56 -8.81
N GLU A 48 8.92 6.70 -8.56
CA GLU A 48 10.33 6.92 -8.85
C GLU A 48 11.18 6.64 -7.59
N PRO A 49 12.48 6.28 -7.73
CA PRO A 49 13.35 6.06 -6.60
C PRO A 49 13.42 7.27 -5.65
N PRO A 50 13.59 7.05 -4.33
CA PRO A 50 13.73 8.13 -3.37
C PRO A 50 15.06 8.87 -3.59
N ALA A 51 15.06 10.19 -3.44
CA ALA A 51 16.28 10.97 -3.48
C ALA A 51 17.18 10.65 -2.27
N PRO A 52 18.51 10.61 -2.44
CA PRO A 52 19.42 10.53 -1.31
C PRO A 52 19.31 11.81 -0.45
N TRP A 53 19.68 11.70 0.81
CA TRP A 53 19.74 12.85 1.74
C TRP A 53 21.12 12.97 2.38
N GLU A 54 21.51 14.22 2.67
CA GLU A 54 22.70 14.53 3.45
C GLU A 54 22.39 14.51 4.95
N GLY A 55 23.43 14.24 5.76
CA GLY A 55 23.30 14.21 7.21
C GLY A 55 22.59 12.96 7.73
N ILE A 56 21.93 13.09 8.88
CA ILE A 56 21.21 12.01 9.57
C ILE A 56 19.72 12.37 9.57
N ARG A 57 18.90 11.52 8.95
CA ARG A 57 17.44 11.64 9.01
C ARG A 57 16.94 11.04 10.32
N ASP A 58 16.18 11.82 11.07
CA ASP A 58 15.54 11.34 12.29
C ASP A 58 14.36 10.42 11.94
N ALA A 59 14.50 9.14 12.27
CA ALA A 59 13.50 8.10 12.06
C ALA A 59 12.96 7.57 13.41
N SER A 60 13.02 8.35 14.48
CA SER A 60 12.66 7.88 15.84
C SER A 60 11.21 8.10 16.24
N ARG A 61 10.47 8.96 15.54
CA ARG A 61 9.14 9.41 16.02
C ARG A 61 8.08 9.43 14.95
N ASN A 62 8.38 10.04 13.81
CA ASN A 62 7.37 10.30 12.79
C ASN A 62 7.38 9.19 11.73
N ALA A 63 6.26 8.49 11.58
CA ALA A 63 6.05 7.50 10.53
C ALA A 63 5.80 8.11 9.14
N GLY A 64 5.77 9.44 9.05
CA GLY A 64 5.36 10.16 7.86
C GLY A 64 3.84 10.28 7.77
N ASP A 65 3.39 11.06 6.80
CA ASP A 65 1.96 11.22 6.54
C ASP A 65 1.36 9.92 5.97
N VAL A 66 0.12 9.65 6.36
CA VAL A 66 -0.70 8.62 5.69
C VAL A 66 -1.09 9.12 4.31
N CYS A 67 -1.35 8.21 3.36
CA CYS A 67 -1.81 8.60 2.03
C CYS A 67 -3.18 9.29 2.09
N THR A 68 -3.41 10.29 1.23
CA THR A 68 -4.69 11.02 1.20
C THR A 68 -5.87 10.05 1.05
N GLN A 69 -6.78 10.05 2.03
CA GLN A 69 -7.88 9.10 2.15
C GLN A 69 -9.04 9.71 2.94
N LEU A 70 -10.25 9.19 2.72
CA LEU A 70 -11.43 9.52 3.53
C LEU A 70 -11.53 8.48 4.65
N GLU A 71 -11.53 8.90 5.92
CA GLU A 71 -11.56 7.99 7.06
C GLU A 71 -12.98 7.41 7.31
N LEU A 72 -13.22 6.22 6.76
CA LEU A 72 -14.48 5.50 6.66
C LEU A 72 -14.59 4.28 7.59
N PHE A 73 -13.51 3.54 7.84
CA PHE A 73 -13.54 2.35 8.71
C PHE A 73 -12.94 2.65 10.09
N GLY A 74 -13.32 1.83 11.07
CA GLY A 74 -12.83 1.91 12.44
C GLY A 74 -13.78 2.59 13.43
N ALA A 75 -13.47 2.43 14.72
CA ALA A 75 -14.31 2.90 15.82
C ALA A 75 -14.38 4.42 15.95
N LEU A 76 -13.48 5.15 15.26
CA LEU A 76 -13.32 6.60 15.33
C LEU A 76 -13.53 7.29 13.98
N SER A 77 -14.14 6.63 12.98
CA SER A 77 -14.36 7.21 11.65
C SER A 77 -14.89 8.64 11.74
N SER A 78 -14.08 9.60 11.28
CA SER A 78 -14.40 11.02 11.27
C SER A 78 -15.17 11.46 10.04
N GLN A 79 -15.20 10.63 8.98
CA GLN A 79 -15.70 11.00 7.64
C GLN A 79 -15.03 12.28 7.10
N THR A 80 -13.77 12.49 7.47
CA THR A 80 -12.95 13.59 6.98
C THR A 80 -11.81 13.07 6.12
N VAL A 81 -11.39 13.89 5.15
CA VAL A 81 -10.17 13.58 4.40
C VAL A 81 -8.96 13.90 5.26
N ILE A 82 -8.08 12.92 5.38
CA ILE A 82 -6.81 13.01 6.09
C ILE A 82 -5.64 12.70 5.15
N GLY A 83 -4.42 12.94 5.62
CA GLY A 83 -3.20 12.51 4.95
C GLY A 83 -2.67 13.47 3.88
N SER A 84 -1.63 13.03 3.20
CA SER A 84 -0.87 13.77 2.19
C SER A 84 -0.58 12.88 0.99
N GLU A 85 -0.27 13.49 -0.15
CA GLU A 85 0.24 12.75 -1.31
C GLU A 85 1.70 12.32 -1.12
N ASP A 86 2.47 13.08 -0.33
CA ASP A 86 3.78 12.66 0.14
C ASP A 86 3.60 11.64 1.27
N CYS A 87 3.39 10.37 0.90
CA CYS A 87 3.03 9.31 1.83
C CYS A 87 3.79 7.99 1.62
N LEU A 88 4.72 7.92 0.67
CA LEU A 88 5.44 6.70 0.29
C LEU A 88 6.57 6.37 1.26
N TYR A 89 6.15 6.05 2.48
CA TYR A 89 6.99 5.73 3.63
C TYR A 89 6.83 4.28 4.09
N LEU A 90 7.90 3.74 4.64
CA LEU A 90 7.89 2.48 5.37
C LEU A 90 8.49 2.65 6.76
N ASN A 91 8.15 1.71 7.65
CA ASN A 91 8.62 1.63 9.02
C ASN A 91 9.25 0.26 9.26
N ILE A 92 10.35 0.20 10.01
CA ILE A 92 11.11 -1.02 10.32
C ILE A 92 11.19 -1.18 11.84
N TYR A 93 10.91 -2.39 12.32
CA TYR A 93 10.93 -2.74 13.73
C TYR A 93 11.76 -4.01 13.95
N ILE A 94 12.70 -3.94 14.89
CA ILE A 94 13.69 -4.99 15.14
C ILE A 94 13.66 -5.33 16.64
N PRO A 95 13.24 -6.54 17.04
CA PRO A 95 13.29 -7.00 18.43
C PRO A 95 14.69 -6.87 19.00
N TYR A 96 14.80 -6.46 20.27
CA TYR A 96 16.10 -6.29 20.92
C TYR A 96 16.94 -7.58 20.92
N ASN A 97 16.29 -8.74 21.01
CA ASN A 97 16.93 -10.06 21.04
C ASN A 97 17.72 -10.40 19.76
N ILE A 98 17.34 -9.80 18.63
CA ILE A 98 17.99 -10.00 17.33
C ILE A 98 18.69 -8.73 16.82
N TYR A 99 18.73 -7.67 17.63
CA TYR A 99 19.49 -6.49 17.28
C TYR A 99 20.99 -6.85 17.20
N GLN A 100 21.66 -6.40 16.14
CA GLN A 100 23.06 -6.72 15.81
C GLN A 100 23.33 -8.19 15.43
N THR A 101 22.29 -9.01 15.24
CA THR A 101 22.42 -10.31 14.55
C THR A 101 22.13 -10.14 13.06
N THR A 102 22.48 -11.13 12.25
CA THR A 102 22.31 -11.12 10.79
C THR A 102 21.56 -12.36 10.32
N GLY A 103 20.97 -12.29 9.12
CA GLY A 103 20.25 -13.44 8.54
C GLY A 103 18.85 -13.63 9.11
N ASN A 104 18.28 -12.58 9.72
CA ASN A 104 16.97 -12.66 10.37
C ASN A 104 15.84 -12.72 9.34
N SER A 105 14.76 -13.43 9.68
CA SER A 105 13.56 -13.48 8.85
C SER A 105 12.88 -12.11 8.81
N VAL A 106 12.43 -11.69 7.62
CA VAL A 106 11.78 -10.39 7.40
C VAL A 106 10.30 -10.62 7.09
N MET A 107 9.42 -9.89 7.76
CA MET A 107 7.98 -9.88 7.49
C MET A 107 7.55 -8.49 7.01
N VAL A 108 6.88 -8.41 5.86
CA VAL A 108 6.43 -7.15 5.25
C VAL A 108 4.90 -7.10 5.25
N TRP A 109 4.36 -6.18 6.03
CA TRP A 109 2.93 -5.96 6.19
C TRP A 109 2.37 -5.00 5.13
N ILE A 110 1.42 -5.47 4.35
CA ILE A 110 0.59 -4.67 3.44
C ILE A 110 -0.78 -4.49 4.08
N HIS A 111 -1.14 -3.25 4.41
CA HIS A 111 -2.42 -2.97 5.07
C HIS A 111 -3.63 -3.17 4.12
N GLY A 112 -4.77 -3.52 4.72
CA GLY A 112 -6.07 -3.56 4.05
C GLY A 112 -6.72 -2.18 3.94
N GLY A 113 -8.06 -2.15 3.84
CA GLY A 113 -8.83 -0.91 3.72
C GLY A 113 -9.42 -0.66 2.32
N ALA A 114 -9.78 -1.76 1.63
CA ALA A 114 -10.48 -1.73 0.35
C ALA A 114 -9.76 -0.93 -0.76
N TYR A 115 -8.43 -0.77 -0.65
CA TYR A 115 -7.61 0.13 -1.48
C TYR A 115 -7.95 1.62 -1.38
N LEU A 116 -8.87 2.02 -0.48
CA LEU A 116 -9.38 3.38 -0.35
C LEU A 116 -8.84 4.11 0.87
N GLU A 117 -8.52 3.36 1.93
CA GLU A 117 -7.97 3.87 3.18
C GLU A 117 -7.04 2.84 3.84
N GLY A 118 -6.43 3.20 4.97
CA GLY A 118 -5.43 2.43 5.71
C GLY A 118 -4.05 3.08 5.69
N ASN A 119 -3.15 2.55 6.51
CA ASN A 119 -1.76 2.97 6.60
C ASN A 119 -0.89 1.90 7.29
N GLY A 120 0.41 2.01 7.10
CA GLY A 120 1.45 1.22 7.75
C GLY A 120 2.01 1.88 9.02
N ASN A 121 1.38 2.92 9.58
CA ASN A 121 1.85 3.57 10.80
C ASN A 121 1.47 2.73 12.04
N ASP A 122 2.16 2.97 13.15
CA ASP A 122 1.98 2.27 14.43
C ASP A 122 0.83 2.83 15.30
N THR A 123 -0.05 3.64 14.73
CA THR A 123 -1.23 4.18 15.44
C THR A 123 -2.38 3.19 15.48
N HIS A 124 -2.62 2.48 14.37
CA HIS A 124 -3.68 1.47 14.25
C HIS A 124 -3.14 0.05 14.38
N TYR A 125 -1.99 -0.22 13.75
CA TYR A 125 -1.35 -1.54 13.72
C TYR A 125 0.00 -1.49 14.42
N ARG A 126 -0.07 -1.54 15.75
CA ARG A 126 1.11 -1.56 16.62
C ARG A 126 1.95 -2.83 16.42
N PRO A 127 3.29 -2.72 16.35
CA PRO A 127 4.17 -3.87 16.11
C PRO A 127 4.36 -4.76 17.35
N ASP A 128 3.89 -4.31 18.51
CA ASP A 128 4.26 -4.80 19.84
C ASP A 128 4.24 -6.33 20.00
N TYR A 129 3.20 -7.01 19.52
CA TYR A 129 3.08 -8.48 19.66
C TYR A 129 4.06 -9.24 18.76
N LEU A 130 4.32 -8.72 17.57
CA LEU A 130 5.31 -9.30 16.66
C LEU A 130 6.74 -8.98 17.10
N MET A 131 6.95 -7.87 17.80
CA MET A 131 8.24 -7.53 18.44
C MET A 131 8.60 -8.41 19.64
N ALA A 132 7.73 -9.34 20.03
CA ALA A 132 8.05 -10.43 20.94
C ALA A 132 8.49 -11.73 20.23
N LYS A 133 8.65 -11.69 18.90
CA LYS A 133 9.13 -12.80 18.06
C LYS A 133 10.43 -12.39 17.36
N ASP A 134 11.30 -13.35 17.10
CA ASP A 134 12.62 -13.13 16.48
C ASP A 134 12.50 -12.93 14.95
N ILE A 135 11.83 -11.84 14.55
CA ILE A 135 11.63 -11.41 13.16
C ILE A 135 11.86 -9.91 13.03
N ILE A 136 12.26 -9.45 11.85
CA ILE A 136 12.21 -8.02 11.49
C ILE A 136 10.84 -7.75 10.86
N LEU A 137 10.10 -6.79 11.40
CA LEU A 137 8.81 -6.38 10.85
C LEU A 137 8.98 -5.08 10.06
N ILE A 138 8.38 -5.04 8.88
CA ILE A 138 8.30 -3.86 8.04
C ILE A 138 6.84 -3.60 7.73
N SER A 139 6.39 -2.36 7.86
CA SER A 139 5.06 -1.92 7.41
C SER A 139 5.19 -0.81 6.38
N VAL A 140 4.33 -0.82 5.36
CA VAL A 140 4.45 0.09 4.21
C VAL A 140 3.13 0.83 3.98
N ASN A 141 3.24 2.10 3.58
CA ASN A 141 2.15 2.82 2.94
C ASN A 141 2.18 2.58 1.42
N TYR A 142 1.04 2.72 0.76
CA TYR A 142 0.93 2.75 -0.71
C TYR A 142 -0.22 3.69 -1.11
N ARG A 143 -0.19 4.27 -2.31
CA ARG A 143 -1.26 5.18 -2.76
C ARG A 143 -2.61 4.47 -2.84
N LEU A 144 -3.67 5.21 -2.52
CA LEU A 144 -5.03 4.72 -2.34
C LEU A 144 -6.02 5.40 -3.29
N GLY A 145 -7.18 4.78 -3.49
CA GLY A 145 -8.29 5.26 -4.29
C GLY A 145 -7.86 5.69 -5.69
N ALA A 146 -8.48 6.75 -6.20
CA ALA A 146 -8.12 7.32 -7.50
C ALA A 146 -6.63 7.72 -7.56
N LEU A 147 -6.00 8.15 -6.47
CA LEU A 147 -4.58 8.55 -6.50
C LEU A 147 -3.63 7.37 -6.72
N GLY A 148 -4.02 6.16 -6.31
CA GLY A 148 -3.24 4.93 -6.47
C GLY A 148 -3.70 4.01 -7.60
N PHE A 149 -4.92 4.18 -8.11
CA PHE A 149 -5.55 3.17 -8.98
C PHE A 149 -6.31 3.78 -10.17
N LEU A 150 -6.08 5.05 -10.50
CA LEU A 150 -6.63 5.65 -11.71
C LEU A 150 -6.12 4.93 -12.97
N ASN A 151 -7.04 4.37 -13.74
CA ASN A 151 -6.75 3.79 -15.04
C ASN A 151 -7.56 4.56 -16.10
N LEU A 152 -6.93 4.96 -17.21
CA LEU A 152 -7.59 5.62 -18.35
C LEU A 152 -7.46 4.81 -19.64
N ASP A 153 -7.18 3.51 -19.51
CA ASP A 153 -6.85 2.60 -20.62
C ASP A 153 -5.76 3.18 -21.55
N HIS A 154 -4.79 3.87 -20.94
CA HIS A 154 -3.75 4.58 -21.66
C HIS A 154 -2.48 4.70 -20.82
N LYS A 155 -1.32 4.64 -21.46
CA LYS A 155 0.01 4.73 -20.82
C LYS A 155 0.29 5.96 -19.95
N VAL A 156 -0.57 6.99 -19.96
CA VAL A 156 -0.38 8.18 -19.10
C VAL A 156 -0.92 7.96 -17.68
N ALA A 157 -1.83 7.01 -17.52
CA ALA A 157 -2.35 6.52 -16.26
C ALA A 157 -2.94 5.13 -16.54
N SER A 158 -2.10 4.12 -16.42
CA SER A 158 -2.45 2.72 -16.76
C SER A 158 -3.02 1.95 -15.57
N GLY A 159 -3.26 2.60 -14.42
CA GLY A 159 -3.66 1.95 -13.19
C GLY A 159 -2.51 1.30 -12.41
N ASN A 160 -2.87 0.70 -11.27
CA ASN A 160 -2.03 -0.07 -10.37
C ASN A 160 -0.83 0.68 -9.75
N GLN A 161 -0.83 2.01 -9.71
CA GLN A 161 0.23 2.78 -9.05
C GLN A 161 0.43 2.36 -7.59
N GLY A 162 -0.65 2.07 -6.84
CA GLY A 162 -0.58 1.55 -5.47
C GLY A 162 0.11 0.18 -5.38
N LEU A 163 -0.12 -0.75 -6.31
CA LEU A 163 0.63 -2.01 -6.37
C LEU A 163 2.09 -1.77 -6.75
N LYS A 164 2.35 -0.84 -7.67
CA LYS A 164 3.73 -0.45 -8.04
C LYS A 164 4.47 0.19 -6.87
N ASP A 165 3.79 0.92 -6.00
CA ASP A 165 4.36 1.45 -4.75
C ASP A 165 4.79 0.32 -3.82
N GLN A 166 3.95 -0.70 -3.64
CA GLN A 166 4.31 -1.89 -2.86
C GLN A 166 5.52 -2.62 -3.45
N ILE A 167 5.62 -2.73 -4.79
CA ILE A 167 6.79 -3.30 -5.47
C ILE A 167 8.03 -2.43 -5.26
N ALA A 168 7.90 -1.10 -5.29
CA ALA A 168 9.00 -0.18 -5.01
C ALA A 168 9.50 -0.34 -3.56
N ALA A 169 8.60 -0.48 -2.59
CA ALA A 169 8.96 -0.79 -1.21
C ALA A 169 9.69 -2.13 -1.09
N LEU A 170 9.23 -3.19 -1.77
CA LEU A 170 9.92 -4.49 -1.78
C LEU A 170 11.32 -4.41 -2.41
N LYS A 171 11.50 -3.61 -3.47
CA LYS A 171 12.82 -3.36 -4.07
C LYS A 171 13.74 -2.61 -3.10
N TRP A 172 13.21 -1.60 -2.41
CA TRP A 172 13.95 -0.87 -1.38
C TRP A 172 14.38 -1.81 -0.23
N ILE A 173 13.48 -2.68 0.22
CA ILE A 173 13.76 -3.68 1.26
C ILE A 173 14.88 -4.62 0.79
N LYS A 174 14.79 -5.16 -0.42
CA LYS A 174 15.81 -6.04 -0.98
C LYS A 174 17.20 -5.39 -1.04
N GLU A 175 17.27 -4.09 -1.32
CA GLU A 175 18.53 -3.33 -1.39
C GLU A 175 19.10 -3.00 0.00
N ASN A 176 18.25 -2.82 1.03
CA ASN A 176 18.67 -2.20 2.29
C ASN A 176 18.52 -3.09 3.53
N ILE A 177 17.81 -4.22 3.47
CA ILE A 177 17.44 -4.92 4.72
C ILE A 177 18.61 -5.59 5.45
N GLU A 178 19.70 -5.89 4.73
CA GLU A 178 20.92 -6.46 5.31
C GLU A 178 21.54 -5.55 6.37
N VAL A 179 21.51 -4.22 6.19
CA VAL A 179 22.09 -3.28 7.18
C VAL A 179 21.27 -3.20 8.48
N PHE A 180 20.04 -3.73 8.46
CA PHE A 180 19.20 -3.91 9.64
C PHE A 180 19.29 -5.32 10.23
N GLY A 181 20.12 -6.20 9.64
CA GLY A 181 20.30 -7.59 10.06
C GLY A 181 19.33 -8.60 9.44
N GLY A 182 18.50 -8.18 8.47
CA GLY A 182 17.56 -9.08 7.80
C GLY A 182 18.20 -9.82 6.61
N ASP A 183 17.63 -10.97 6.26
CA ASP A 183 18.00 -11.72 5.07
C ASP A 183 17.08 -11.34 3.88
N PRO A 184 17.62 -10.71 2.81
CA PRO A 184 16.84 -10.35 1.63
C PRO A 184 16.31 -11.56 0.84
N ASN A 185 16.78 -12.78 1.15
CA ASN A 185 16.32 -14.04 0.57
C ASN A 185 15.36 -14.81 1.49
N ASN A 186 14.97 -14.25 2.63
CA ASN A 186 14.01 -14.84 3.55
C ASN A 186 12.94 -13.81 3.98
N VAL A 187 12.22 -13.30 2.98
CA VAL A 187 11.16 -12.32 3.12
C VAL A 187 9.78 -12.98 3.01
N THR A 188 8.91 -12.70 3.97
CA THR A 188 7.50 -13.06 3.97
C THR A 188 6.65 -11.81 3.77
N VAL A 189 5.86 -11.75 2.70
CA VAL A 189 4.87 -10.68 2.50
C VAL A 189 3.52 -11.14 3.04
N PHE A 190 2.84 -10.29 3.79
CA PHE A 190 1.53 -10.63 4.32
C PHE A 190 0.61 -9.42 4.39
N GLY A 191 -0.69 -9.69 4.31
CA GLY A 191 -1.70 -8.64 4.40
C GLY A 191 -3.09 -9.21 4.66
N ALA A 192 -3.98 -8.32 5.11
CA ALA A 192 -5.38 -8.64 5.36
C ALA A 192 -6.34 -7.89 4.44
N SER A 193 -7.42 -8.55 4.02
CA SER A 193 -8.42 -7.99 3.09
C SER A 193 -7.74 -7.49 1.81
N ALA A 194 -7.86 -6.21 1.46
CA ALA A 194 -7.15 -5.60 0.32
C ALA A 194 -5.63 -5.79 0.37
N GLY A 195 -5.03 -5.93 1.55
CA GLY A 195 -3.62 -6.27 1.70
C GLY A 195 -3.32 -7.74 1.39
N GLY A 196 -4.27 -8.64 1.67
CA GLY A 196 -4.19 -10.06 1.31
C GLY A 196 -4.29 -10.27 -0.20
N SER A 197 -5.26 -9.62 -0.85
CA SER A 197 -5.36 -9.62 -2.32
C SER A 197 -4.16 -8.91 -2.97
N SER A 198 -3.66 -7.81 -2.41
CA SER A 198 -2.41 -7.16 -2.83
C SER A 198 -1.23 -8.12 -2.78
N THR A 199 -1.07 -8.84 -1.66
CA THR A 199 -0.01 -9.86 -1.51
C THR A 199 -0.13 -10.93 -2.58
N HIS A 200 -1.34 -11.38 -2.90
CA HIS A 200 -1.57 -12.33 -3.97
C HIS A 200 -1.24 -11.72 -5.35
N PHE A 201 -1.62 -10.48 -5.65
CA PHE A 201 -1.22 -9.81 -6.90
C PHE A 201 0.31 -9.67 -7.03
N LEU A 202 1.01 -9.40 -5.93
CA LEU A 202 2.47 -9.38 -5.91
C LEU A 202 3.09 -10.75 -6.14
N MET A 203 2.41 -11.86 -5.83
CA MET A 203 2.89 -13.18 -6.24
C MET A 203 2.75 -13.39 -7.75
N LEU A 204 1.64 -12.94 -8.32
CA LEU A 204 1.30 -13.15 -9.73
C LEU A 204 2.02 -12.19 -10.68
N SER A 205 2.51 -11.05 -10.17
CA SER A 205 3.11 -10.02 -11.01
C SER A 205 4.52 -10.39 -11.45
N PRO A 206 4.85 -10.25 -12.75
CA PRO A 206 6.22 -10.43 -13.23
C PRO A 206 7.21 -9.42 -12.62
N LEU A 207 6.72 -8.27 -12.15
CA LEU A 207 7.57 -7.19 -11.61
C LEU A 207 8.08 -7.44 -10.19
N SER A 208 7.48 -8.38 -9.47
CA SER A 208 7.84 -8.76 -8.10
C SER A 208 8.47 -10.16 -8.00
N LYS A 209 8.67 -10.85 -9.13
CA LYS A 209 9.34 -12.15 -9.16
C LYS A 209 10.72 -12.06 -8.49
N GLY A 210 10.92 -12.90 -7.47
CA GLY A 210 12.17 -12.95 -6.70
C GLY A 210 12.40 -11.80 -5.71
N LEU A 211 11.37 -11.02 -5.37
CA LEU A 211 11.44 -10.01 -4.30
C LEU A 211 11.10 -10.56 -2.91
N PHE A 212 10.38 -11.69 -2.83
CA PHE A 212 10.04 -12.35 -1.57
C PHE A 212 9.85 -13.85 -1.77
N GLN A 213 9.83 -14.60 -0.68
CA GLN A 213 9.91 -16.07 -0.70
C GLN A 213 8.72 -16.75 -0.02
N LYS A 214 7.88 -16.04 0.73
CA LYS A 214 6.71 -16.60 1.41
C LYS A 214 5.56 -15.60 1.41
N ALA A 215 4.32 -16.08 1.41
CA ALA A 215 3.14 -15.22 1.47
C ALA A 215 2.12 -15.69 2.52
N ILE A 216 1.46 -14.73 3.19
CA ILE A 216 0.30 -14.99 4.05
C ILE A 216 -0.88 -14.13 3.59
N LEU A 217 -1.95 -14.78 3.14
CA LEU A 217 -3.14 -14.16 2.57
C LEU A 217 -4.29 -14.25 3.58
N GLN A 218 -4.57 -13.15 4.29
CA GLN A 218 -5.61 -13.13 5.31
C GLN A 218 -6.88 -12.49 4.73
N SER A 219 -7.94 -13.28 4.54
CA SER A 219 -9.27 -12.80 4.15
C SER A 219 -9.31 -12.00 2.83
N GLY A 220 -8.44 -12.34 1.87
CA GLY A 220 -8.39 -11.67 0.57
C GLY A 220 -7.42 -12.36 -0.39
N ILE A 221 -7.88 -12.60 -1.62
CA ILE A 221 -7.11 -13.20 -2.72
C ILE A 221 -7.47 -12.50 -4.04
N SER A 222 -6.65 -12.70 -5.08
CA SER A 222 -6.83 -12.08 -6.41
C SER A 222 -8.14 -12.43 -7.11
N THR A 223 -8.78 -13.55 -6.75
CA THR A 223 -10.05 -14.03 -7.33
C THR A 223 -11.29 -13.59 -6.56
N CYS A 224 -11.16 -12.80 -5.50
CA CYS A 224 -12.33 -12.19 -4.86
C CYS A 224 -12.98 -11.18 -5.82
N ASP A 225 -14.31 -11.14 -5.88
CA ASP A 225 -15.05 -10.26 -6.80
C ASP A 225 -14.73 -8.76 -6.63
N TRP A 226 -14.33 -8.34 -5.43
CA TRP A 226 -13.93 -6.97 -5.11
C TRP A 226 -12.46 -6.67 -5.37
N ALA A 227 -11.63 -7.67 -5.71
CA ALA A 227 -10.18 -7.52 -5.81
C ALA A 227 -9.72 -6.83 -7.10
N ILE A 228 -10.48 -6.97 -8.20
CA ILE A 228 -10.24 -6.32 -9.51
C ILE A 228 -11.44 -5.48 -9.92
N ILE A 229 -11.19 -4.25 -10.39
CA ILE A 229 -12.22 -3.31 -10.84
C ILE A 229 -12.26 -3.28 -12.37
N ASN A 230 -13.26 -3.92 -12.97
CA ASN A 230 -13.39 -4.04 -14.44
C ASN A 230 -13.81 -2.74 -15.16
N HIS A 231 -14.28 -1.72 -14.45
CA HIS A 231 -14.79 -0.46 -15.02
C HIS A 231 -14.01 0.79 -14.56
N SER A 232 -12.75 0.62 -14.16
CA SER A 232 -11.94 1.71 -13.60
C SER A 232 -11.70 2.85 -14.61
N ASP A 233 -11.56 2.53 -15.90
CA ASP A 233 -11.45 3.49 -16.99
C ASP A 233 -12.68 4.41 -17.09
N THR A 234 -13.86 3.81 -17.09
CA THR A 234 -15.14 4.53 -17.11
C THR A 234 -15.28 5.39 -15.86
N ASN A 235 -14.89 4.88 -14.69
CA ASN A 235 -14.92 5.63 -13.44
C ASN A 235 -13.94 6.81 -13.44
N ALA A 236 -12.76 6.67 -14.06
CA ALA A 236 -11.78 7.74 -14.19
C ALA A 236 -12.30 8.92 -15.04
N PHE A 237 -12.95 8.63 -16.17
CA PHE A 237 -13.59 9.68 -16.99
C PHE A 237 -14.79 10.32 -16.28
N LYS A 238 -15.63 9.52 -15.58
CA LYS A 238 -16.73 10.05 -14.75
C LYS A 238 -16.21 10.99 -13.66
N LEU A 239 -15.14 10.61 -12.96
CA LEU A 239 -14.49 11.42 -11.93
C LEU A 239 -14.06 12.77 -12.49
N ALA A 240 -13.37 12.79 -13.62
CA ALA A 240 -12.95 14.02 -14.28
C ALA A 240 -14.14 14.90 -14.67
N SER A 241 -15.21 14.31 -15.21
CA SER A 241 -16.44 15.01 -15.58
C SER A 241 -17.11 15.68 -14.38
N ILE A 242 -17.26 14.95 -13.25
CA ILE A 242 -17.83 15.50 -12.00
C ILE A 242 -16.96 16.63 -11.43
N LEU A 243 -15.63 16.53 -11.57
CA LEU A 243 -14.69 17.54 -11.07
C LEU A 243 -14.61 18.79 -11.95
N GLY A 244 -14.99 18.71 -13.22
CA GLY A 244 -15.14 19.87 -14.11
C GLY A 244 -14.57 19.73 -15.53
N VAL A 245 -14.12 18.54 -15.96
CA VAL A 245 -13.64 18.30 -17.33
C VAL A 245 -14.33 17.09 -17.95
N ASP A 246 -15.18 17.35 -18.95
CA ASP A 246 -15.79 16.32 -19.78
C ASP A 246 -14.99 16.13 -21.08
N SER A 247 -14.04 15.19 -21.05
CA SER A 247 -13.14 14.89 -22.17
C SER A 247 -12.88 13.39 -22.23
N LYS A 248 -12.85 12.84 -23.45
CA LYS A 248 -12.43 11.45 -23.71
C LYS A 248 -10.93 11.31 -24.02
N ASP A 249 -10.19 12.41 -24.06
CA ASP A 249 -8.73 12.41 -24.26
C ASP A 249 -8.02 12.15 -22.92
N PRO A 250 -7.34 10.99 -22.74
CA PRO A 250 -6.66 10.66 -21.49
C PRO A 250 -5.62 11.69 -21.07
N LYS A 251 -4.96 12.36 -22.02
CA LYS A 251 -3.91 13.35 -21.72
C LYS A 251 -4.52 14.60 -21.09
N LYS A 252 -5.61 15.12 -21.68
CA LYS A 252 -6.34 16.27 -21.13
C LYS A 252 -6.91 15.96 -19.76
N VAL A 253 -7.44 14.75 -19.56
CA VAL A 253 -7.97 14.32 -18.27
C VAL A 253 -6.88 14.30 -17.20
N ILE A 254 -5.71 13.70 -17.47
CA ILE A 254 -4.61 13.67 -16.51
C ILE A 254 -4.03 15.06 -16.22
N GLU A 255 -3.84 15.87 -17.25
CA GLU A 255 -3.38 17.25 -17.08
C GLU A 255 -4.32 18.02 -16.16
N PHE A 256 -5.64 17.90 -16.37
CA PHE A 256 -6.63 18.50 -15.48
C PHE A 256 -6.57 17.91 -14.06
N LEU A 257 -6.62 16.59 -13.89
CA LEU A 257 -6.65 15.94 -12.57
C LEU A 257 -5.41 16.25 -11.72
N ARG A 258 -4.26 16.56 -12.32
CA ARG A 258 -3.08 17.05 -11.59
C ARG A 258 -3.26 18.44 -10.97
N THR A 259 -4.15 19.25 -11.53
CA THR A 259 -4.47 20.59 -10.98
C THR A 259 -5.50 20.54 -9.85
N VAL A 260 -6.26 19.45 -9.72
CA VAL A 260 -7.31 19.32 -8.70
C VAL A 260 -6.67 19.00 -7.33
N PRO A 261 -7.10 19.62 -6.22
CA PRO A 261 -6.63 19.24 -4.88
C PRO A 261 -6.93 17.75 -4.58
N ALA A 262 -5.94 17.04 -4.02
CA ALA A 262 -6.05 15.60 -3.73
C ALA A 262 -7.29 15.27 -2.87
N ALA A 263 -7.59 16.11 -1.88
CA ALA A 263 -8.76 15.92 -1.03
C ALA A 263 -10.08 15.93 -1.82
N LYS A 264 -10.21 16.85 -2.80
CA LYS A 264 -11.40 16.92 -3.65
C LYS A 264 -11.54 15.69 -4.55
N ILE A 265 -10.42 15.12 -5.01
CA ILE A 265 -10.42 13.86 -5.77
C ILE A 265 -10.94 12.72 -4.89
N VAL A 266 -10.39 12.59 -3.68
CA VAL A 266 -10.76 11.54 -2.72
C VAL A 266 -12.22 11.65 -2.28
N GLU A 267 -12.74 12.85 -2.04
CA GLU A 267 -14.17 13.05 -1.73
C GLU A 267 -15.07 12.69 -2.92
N THR A 268 -14.66 13.09 -4.13
CA THR A 268 -15.50 12.92 -5.33
C THR A 268 -15.51 11.49 -5.85
N GLN A 269 -14.48 10.68 -5.55
CA GLN A 269 -14.33 9.34 -6.11
C GLN A 269 -15.52 8.41 -5.84
N TYR A 270 -16.23 8.59 -4.73
CA TYR A 270 -17.39 7.76 -4.38
C TYR A 270 -18.62 8.04 -5.26
N ARG A 271 -18.72 9.25 -5.82
CA ARG A 271 -19.86 9.71 -6.64
C ARG A 271 -19.85 9.15 -8.07
N VAL A 272 -18.81 8.39 -8.45
CA VAL A 272 -18.73 7.76 -9.78
C VAL A 272 -19.59 6.49 -9.87
N LEU A 273 -19.94 5.93 -8.72
CA LEU A 273 -20.81 4.77 -8.59
C LEU A 273 -22.26 5.22 -8.38
N THR A 274 -23.19 4.50 -8.99
CA THR A 274 -24.60 4.56 -8.65
C THR A 274 -24.86 3.90 -7.29
N PRO A 275 -25.98 4.20 -6.62
CA PRO A 275 -26.34 3.51 -5.36
C PRO A 275 -26.48 1.99 -5.50
N GLU A 276 -26.80 1.49 -6.69
CA GLU A 276 -26.87 0.05 -6.96
C GLU A 276 -25.48 -0.57 -7.08
N GLU A 277 -24.59 0.03 -7.87
CA GLU A 277 -23.19 -0.40 -7.99
C GLU A 277 -22.49 -0.40 -6.62
N ALA A 278 -22.66 0.67 -5.84
CA ALA A 278 -22.06 0.81 -4.52
C ALA A 278 -22.56 -0.23 -3.50
N ARG A 279 -23.76 -0.80 -3.69
CA ARG A 279 -24.26 -1.91 -2.84
C ARG A 279 -23.64 -3.25 -3.19
N ILE A 280 -23.22 -3.43 -4.44
CA ILE A 280 -22.58 -4.66 -4.91
C ILE A 280 -21.08 -4.60 -4.56
N ILE A 281 -20.37 -3.58 -5.05
CA ILE A 281 -18.96 -3.31 -4.77
C ILE A 281 -18.81 -1.81 -4.56
N PHE A 282 -18.53 -1.38 -3.32
CA PHE A 282 -18.37 0.04 -2.97
C PHE A 282 -17.00 0.63 -3.36
N ILE A 283 -16.16 -0.12 -4.07
CA ILE A 283 -14.79 0.25 -4.42
C ILE A 283 -14.76 0.86 -5.83
N PRO A 284 -14.67 2.20 -5.98
CA PRO A 284 -14.66 2.84 -7.30
C PRO A 284 -13.34 2.68 -8.06
N PHE A 285 -12.23 2.60 -7.32
CA PHE A 285 -10.86 2.51 -7.84
C PHE A 285 -10.09 1.47 -7.03
N GLY A 286 -9.45 0.53 -7.74
CA GLY A 286 -8.68 -0.57 -7.19
C GLY A 286 -7.87 -1.25 -8.30
N PRO A 287 -7.24 -2.41 -8.03
CA PRO A 287 -6.44 -3.11 -9.03
C PRO A 287 -7.20 -3.38 -10.33
N THR A 288 -6.50 -3.23 -11.46
CA THR A 288 -7.03 -3.47 -12.80
C THR A 288 -6.04 -4.25 -13.64
N ILE A 289 -6.49 -4.78 -14.78
CA ILE A 289 -5.56 -5.19 -15.84
C ILE A 289 -4.91 -3.93 -16.41
N ASP A 290 -3.58 -3.88 -16.45
CA ASP A 290 -2.79 -2.71 -16.86
C ASP A 290 -1.92 -2.99 -18.09
N ASP A 291 -2.45 -3.72 -19.06
CA ASP A 291 -1.76 -4.12 -20.30
C ASP A 291 -1.29 -2.93 -21.18
N LYS A 292 -1.78 -1.71 -20.92
CA LYS A 292 -1.31 -0.46 -21.55
C LYS A 292 -0.10 0.17 -20.86
N ALA A 293 0.29 -0.33 -19.68
CA ALA A 293 1.45 0.15 -18.97
C ALA A 293 2.75 -0.23 -19.70
N GLU A 294 3.78 0.61 -19.59
CA GLU A 294 5.12 0.26 -20.07
C GLU A 294 5.72 -0.91 -19.25
N ARG A 295 5.43 -0.92 -17.94
CA ARG A 295 5.78 -1.98 -17.01
C ARG A 295 4.51 -2.43 -16.28
N PRO A 296 3.74 -3.38 -16.84
CA PRO A 296 2.47 -3.82 -16.27
C PRO A 296 2.68 -4.67 -15.02
N VAL A 297 1.88 -4.43 -13.98
CA VAL A 297 1.82 -5.28 -12.79
C VAL A 297 0.97 -6.51 -13.08
N LEU A 298 -0.17 -6.33 -13.76
CA LEU A 298 -1.16 -7.33 -14.09
C LEU A 298 -1.44 -7.28 -15.61
N PRO A 299 -0.50 -7.80 -16.43
CA PRO A 299 -0.59 -7.70 -17.89
C PRO A 299 -1.71 -8.54 -18.53
N TYR A 300 -2.23 -9.53 -17.81
CA TYR A 300 -3.20 -10.50 -18.32
C TYR A 300 -4.33 -10.71 -17.31
N PRO A 301 -5.49 -11.22 -17.75
CA PRO A 301 -6.54 -11.66 -16.85
C PRO A 301 -6.00 -12.59 -15.75
N ILE A 302 -6.55 -12.48 -14.54
CA ILE A 302 -6.08 -13.24 -13.36
C ILE A 302 -6.06 -14.75 -13.62
N SER A 303 -7.03 -15.28 -14.37
CA SER A 303 -7.07 -16.70 -14.73
C SER A 303 -5.83 -17.17 -15.51
N GLN A 304 -5.18 -16.29 -16.28
CA GLN A 304 -3.94 -16.61 -16.98
C GLN A 304 -2.72 -16.43 -16.09
N LEU A 305 -2.72 -15.43 -15.21
CA LEU A 305 -1.62 -15.19 -14.28
C LEU A 305 -1.50 -16.28 -13.21
N LEU A 306 -2.60 -16.98 -12.89
CA LEU A 306 -2.60 -18.12 -11.97
C LEU A 306 -1.88 -19.35 -12.52
N ASP A 307 -1.65 -19.42 -13.84
CA ASP A 307 -0.86 -20.48 -14.49
C ASP A 307 0.61 -20.05 -14.56
N ASP A 308 1.21 -19.75 -13.39
CA ASP A 308 2.60 -19.32 -13.28
C ASP A 308 3.54 -20.43 -12.75
N ASP A 309 4.84 -20.19 -12.86
CA ASP A 309 5.91 -21.04 -12.33
C ASP A 309 6.42 -20.54 -10.96
N ASN A 310 5.68 -19.64 -10.30
CA ASN A 310 6.16 -18.95 -9.10
C ASN A 310 5.92 -19.78 -7.84
N ASN A 311 6.93 -20.56 -7.46
CA ASN A 311 6.85 -21.50 -6.34
C ASN A 311 7.08 -20.80 -4.98
N ILE A 312 6.10 -20.00 -4.53
CA ILE A 312 6.10 -19.34 -3.22
C ILE A 312 5.19 -20.10 -2.26
N PRO A 313 5.70 -20.62 -1.12
CA PRO A 313 4.86 -21.17 -0.06
C PRO A 313 3.85 -20.14 0.46
N ILE A 314 2.57 -20.54 0.48
CA ILE A 314 1.46 -19.71 0.93
C ILE A 314 0.79 -20.26 2.18
N MET A 315 0.38 -19.35 3.06
CA MET A 315 -0.61 -19.59 4.10
C MET A 315 -1.85 -18.75 3.78
N VAL A 316 -3.02 -19.39 3.72
CA VAL A 316 -4.28 -18.71 3.42
C VAL A 316 -5.24 -18.94 4.58
N GLY A 317 -5.92 -17.89 5.03
CA GLY A 317 -6.87 -17.98 6.15
C GLY A 317 -8.03 -17.00 6.01
N ASN A 318 -9.16 -17.36 6.60
CA ASN A 318 -10.36 -16.53 6.68
C ASN A 318 -10.94 -16.65 8.10
N THR A 319 -11.73 -15.66 8.53
CA THR A 319 -12.53 -15.76 9.75
C THR A 319 -13.73 -16.67 9.52
N SER A 320 -14.32 -17.21 10.60
CA SER A 320 -15.47 -18.12 10.47
C SER A 320 -16.76 -17.43 10.01
N HIS A 321 -16.81 -16.08 10.08
CA HIS A 321 -18.01 -15.28 9.82
C HIS A 321 -17.66 -13.90 9.23
N GLU A 322 -16.92 -13.85 8.11
CA GLU A 322 -16.46 -12.59 7.48
C GLU A 322 -17.57 -11.55 7.29
N TYR A 323 -18.75 -12.01 6.88
CA TYR A 323 -19.88 -11.13 6.57
C TYR A 323 -20.48 -10.40 7.77
N ILE A 324 -20.13 -10.76 9.02
CA ILE A 324 -20.58 -10.01 10.21
C ILE A 324 -20.10 -8.55 10.16
N PHE A 325 -18.97 -8.29 9.50
CA PHE A 325 -18.46 -6.93 9.27
C PHE A 325 -19.51 -6.01 8.63
N PHE A 326 -20.30 -6.54 7.70
CA PHE A 326 -21.31 -5.77 6.96
C PHE A 326 -22.66 -5.63 7.69
N LEU A 327 -22.87 -6.35 8.81
CA LEU A 327 -24.13 -6.28 9.57
C LEU A 327 -24.24 -4.97 10.38
N LYS A 328 -23.13 -4.36 10.77
CA LYS A 328 -23.10 -3.02 11.39
C LYS A 328 -22.88 -1.94 10.33
N GLY A 329 -23.98 -1.41 9.79
CA GLY A 329 -24.05 0.01 9.45
C GLY A 329 -23.19 0.55 8.29
N ILE A 330 -22.87 -0.25 7.25
CA ILE A 330 -22.51 0.32 5.93
C ILE A 330 -23.72 1.00 5.26
N THR A 331 -24.90 0.96 5.89
CA THR A 331 -26.08 1.76 5.50
C THR A 331 -25.84 3.27 5.51
N LYS A 332 -24.78 3.80 6.15
CA LYS A 332 -24.42 5.23 6.08
C LYS A 332 -23.60 5.62 4.85
N LEU A 333 -22.80 4.71 4.28
CA LEU A 333 -22.02 4.96 3.05
C LEU A 333 -22.90 5.04 1.80
N ILE A 334 -24.07 4.39 1.84
CA ILE A 334 -25.07 4.40 0.76
C ILE A 334 -25.75 5.79 0.58
N ASN A 335 -25.57 6.72 1.53
CA ASN A 335 -26.21 8.04 1.54
C ASN A 335 -25.26 9.21 1.23
N LEU A 336 -24.01 8.96 0.83
CA LEU A 336 -23.04 9.97 0.35
C LEU A 336 -23.01 10.01 -1.18
#